data_AF-A0A914A6I4-F1
#
_entry.id   AF-A0A914A6I4-F1
#
_cell.length_a   1.000
_cell.length_b   1.000
_cell.length_c   1.000
_cell.angle_alpha   90.00
_cell.angle_beta   90.00
_cell.angle_gamma   90.00
#
_symmetry.space_group_name_H-M   'P 1'
#
loop_
_entity.id
_entity.type
_entity.pdbx_description
1 polymer ?
#
loop_
_entity_poly.entity_id
_entity_poly.type
_entity_poly.pdbx_seq_one_letter_code
_entity_poly.pdbx_strand_id
1 'polypeptide(L)'
;MAVREVFTSVLVVLTVFLASRDGAWGRPSGAPTAACTTLTPGHLNNGQPISAQAFASPYVIKVQPTKYTPGQPVTVTIESSFSFRGILLQARSGDTPVGTWQAPIGYQLLQCTNPGDSLTHTSMDLKAGGAQFTWTPPNSATGIIKIMGTIALQKEIFWTGHVAAISPASGVPTADCASEPCVNGLCFQGSPGVHFCSCDSGFEGPTCSSQIYSPYCMDGRVCGMGGTCYQSSTTPGTYFCVCDTMHTGADCMTEITACNPNPCQNSGTCALNGSGFSCTCPTGYTGTMCETVPPPNACDSNPCMNGGVCMASGNTHTCDCPDGFTGANCETQVPPPNACDSNPCMNGGVCTASGNTHTCNCQDGFTGANCETQADTCVVGMTCMNGGSCSASSGQICVCAAGFTGTNCDTTETNYCTSNPCKNGGTCISINDRFTCACKNGYVGQTCTTLTTNGNGTNSQTGLPLEIWWIALIALIGLLLIIIAIAVCVTVIRSGDSDQAHIIGNRNAKGYP
;
A
#
# COMPACT_ATOMS: atom_id res chain seq x y z
N MET A 1 34.48 41.75 -7.08
CA MET A 1 34.20 41.20 -5.73
C MET A 1 33.42 39.88 -5.81
N ALA A 2 32.30 39.80 -6.54
CA ALA A 2 31.39 38.63 -6.60
C ALA A 2 32.02 37.22 -6.68
N VAL A 3 33.15 37.02 -7.38
CA VAL A 3 33.81 35.70 -7.51
C VAL A 3 34.33 35.14 -6.17
N ARG A 4 34.61 36.01 -5.19
CA ARG A 4 35.18 35.59 -3.88
C ARG A 4 34.16 34.96 -2.94
N GLU A 5 32.89 35.35 -3.05
CA GLU A 5 31.81 34.93 -2.13
C GLU A 5 31.20 33.58 -2.51
N VAL A 6 31.21 33.23 -3.81
CA VAL A 6 30.81 31.91 -4.30
C VAL A 6 31.75 30.82 -3.75
N PHE A 7 33.06 31.08 -3.74
CA PHE A 7 34.05 30.11 -3.22
C PHE A 7 33.89 29.82 -1.73
N THR A 8 33.63 30.84 -0.89
CA THR A 8 33.31 30.62 0.53
C THR A 8 31.99 29.86 0.72
N SER A 9 30.98 30.15 -0.11
CA SER A 9 29.68 29.48 -0.04
C SER A 9 29.78 27.99 -0.39
N VAL A 10 30.49 27.64 -1.46
CA VAL A 10 30.72 26.24 -1.87
C VAL A 10 31.55 25.49 -0.84
N LEU A 11 32.57 26.11 -0.23
CA LEU A 11 33.38 25.46 0.79
C LEU A 11 32.60 25.15 2.08
N VAL A 12 31.69 26.05 2.49
CA VAL A 12 30.78 25.83 3.63
C VAL A 12 29.76 24.73 3.33
N VAL A 13 29.19 24.70 2.11
CA VAL A 13 28.29 23.60 1.69
C VAL A 13 29.03 22.25 1.69
N LEU A 14 30.27 22.20 1.21
CA LEU A 14 31.05 20.97 1.18
C LEU A 14 31.42 20.45 2.59
N THR A 15 31.74 21.33 3.54
CA THR A 15 31.99 20.91 4.92
C THR A 15 30.72 20.47 5.66
N VAL A 16 29.56 21.08 5.38
CA VAL A 16 28.26 20.63 5.90
C VAL A 16 27.85 19.26 5.32
N PHE A 17 28.12 19.00 4.03
CA PHE A 17 27.88 17.69 3.42
C PHE A 17 28.86 16.59 3.85
N LEU A 18 30.04 16.95 4.35
CA LEU A 18 30.96 16.00 4.99
C LEU A 18 30.54 15.72 6.44
N ALA A 19 30.24 16.76 7.24
CA ALA A 19 29.82 16.63 8.63
C ALA A 19 28.47 15.91 8.84
N SER A 20 27.64 15.78 7.79
CA SER A 20 26.38 15.04 7.82
C SER A 20 26.50 13.57 7.37
N ARG A 21 27.69 13.10 6.99
CA ARG A 21 27.88 11.76 6.41
C ARG A 21 28.35 10.67 7.40
N ASP A 22 28.83 11.06 8.58
CA ASP A 22 29.28 10.12 9.62
C ASP A 22 28.13 9.30 10.25
N GLY A 23 26.88 9.77 10.14
CA GLY A 23 25.71 9.16 10.77
C GLY A 23 25.21 7.83 10.16
N ALA A 24 25.82 7.34 9.07
CA ALA A 24 25.30 6.18 8.32
C ALA A 24 26.10 4.87 8.51
N TRP A 25 27.41 4.95 8.79
CA TRP A 25 28.30 3.77 8.93
C TRP A 25 29.31 3.89 10.07
N GLY A 26 29.15 4.89 10.95
CA GLY A 26 29.96 5.01 12.16
C GLY A 26 29.77 3.80 13.08
N ARG A 27 30.86 3.04 13.34
CA ARG A 27 30.92 2.16 14.51
C ARG A 27 30.67 3.03 15.74
N PRO A 28 29.71 2.70 16.63
CA PRO A 28 29.31 3.62 17.70
C PRO A 28 30.49 3.93 18.62
N SER A 29 30.97 5.16 18.53
CA SER A 29 32.02 5.73 19.37
C SER A 29 31.40 6.23 20.67
N GLY A 30 31.06 5.29 21.55
CA GLY A 30 30.54 5.58 22.88
C GLY A 30 29.01 5.50 23.01
N ALA A 31 28.53 5.71 24.22
CA ALA A 31 27.11 5.75 24.55
C ALA A 31 26.46 7.08 24.12
N PRO A 32 25.21 7.07 23.61
CA PRO A 32 24.49 8.28 23.21
C PRO A 32 24.08 9.12 24.44
N THR A 33 23.85 10.42 24.26
CA THR A 33 23.42 11.32 25.35
C THR A 33 22.08 10.90 25.99
N ALA A 34 21.24 10.12 25.31
CA ALA A 34 20.05 9.52 25.92
C ALA A 34 20.39 8.55 27.08
N ALA A 35 21.54 7.88 27.01
CA ALA A 35 22.03 6.99 28.06
C ALA A 35 22.36 7.72 29.36
N CYS A 36 22.54 9.05 29.32
CA CYS A 36 22.77 9.88 30.49
C CYS A 36 21.68 9.74 31.57
N THR A 37 20.42 9.58 31.15
CA THR A 37 19.28 9.44 32.05
C THR A 37 18.93 7.97 32.27
N THR A 38 18.77 7.20 31.18
CA THR A 38 18.32 5.80 31.21
C THR A 38 19.38 4.80 31.67
N LEU A 39 20.66 5.16 31.59
CA LEU A 39 21.81 4.26 31.68
C LEU A 39 21.82 3.11 30.65
N THR A 40 20.92 3.10 29.65
CA THR A 40 20.89 2.10 28.58
C THR A 40 21.72 2.56 27.37
N PRO A 41 22.50 1.68 26.71
CA PRO A 41 23.39 2.09 25.62
C PRO A 41 22.66 2.34 24.29
N GLY A 42 21.34 2.12 24.22
CA GLY A 42 20.53 2.38 23.02
C GLY A 42 20.77 1.42 21.85
N HIS A 43 21.38 0.25 22.09
CA HIS A 43 21.63 -0.74 21.05
C HIS A 43 20.32 -1.27 20.44
N LEU A 44 20.27 -1.38 19.11
CA LEU A 44 19.12 -1.87 18.35
C LEU A 44 19.44 -3.18 17.62
N ASN A 45 18.52 -4.14 17.64
CA ASN A 45 18.53 -5.31 16.76
C ASN A 45 17.36 -5.19 15.76
N ASN A 46 17.64 -5.10 14.46
CA ASN A 46 16.66 -4.88 13.39
C ASN A 46 15.63 -3.77 13.71
N GLY A 47 16.11 -2.65 14.28
CA GLY A 47 15.31 -1.50 14.70
C GLY A 47 14.64 -1.63 16.08
N GLN A 48 14.58 -2.82 16.68
CA GLN A 48 14.00 -3.05 18.01
C GLN A 48 15.03 -2.79 19.12
N PRO A 49 14.64 -2.16 20.25
CA PRO A 49 15.53 -1.88 21.36
C PRO A 49 15.95 -3.15 22.10
N ILE A 50 17.25 -3.34 22.28
CA ILE A 50 17.80 -4.45 23.06
C ILE A 50 17.71 -4.10 24.55
N SER A 51 17.15 -5.00 25.35
CA SER A 51 17.07 -4.85 26.81
C SER A 51 18.36 -5.27 27.51
N ALA A 52 18.60 -4.73 28.71
CA ALA A 52 19.68 -5.20 29.57
C ALA A 52 19.47 -6.68 29.92
N GLN A 53 20.57 -7.43 30.13
CA GLN A 53 20.47 -8.83 30.55
C GLN A 53 19.80 -8.93 31.92
N ALA A 54 18.82 -9.82 32.05
CA ALA A 54 18.06 -10.04 33.29
C ALA A 54 18.79 -10.92 34.34
N PHE A 55 19.95 -11.48 33.97
CA PHE A 55 20.79 -12.30 34.84
C PHE A 55 21.99 -11.52 35.39
N ALA A 56 22.60 -12.03 36.46
CA ALA A 56 23.70 -11.37 37.17
C ALA A 56 24.87 -11.03 36.23
N SER A 57 25.49 -9.87 36.46
CA SER A 57 26.59 -9.39 35.64
C SER A 57 27.95 -9.91 36.12
N PRO A 58 28.87 -10.30 35.21
CA PRO A 58 30.20 -10.78 35.59
C PRO A 58 31.18 -9.65 35.97
N TYR A 59 30.72 -8.39 36.10
CA TYR A 59 31.55 -7.23 36.43
C TYR A 59 31.09 -6.57 37.74
N VAL A 60 32.04 -6.17 38.58
CA VAL A 60 31.79 -5.41 39.82
C VAL A 60 32.45 -4.04 39.74
N ILE A 61 31.72 -2.98 40.09
CA ILE A 61 32.32 -1.65 40.27
C ILE A 61 32.85 -1.58 41.69
N LYS A 62 34.17 -1.51 41.84
CA LYS A 62 34.84 -1.20 43.12
C LYS A 62 35.32 0.25 43.11
N VAL A 63 35.26 0.89 44.27
CA VAL A 63 35.63 2.31 44.43
C VAL A 63 36.57 2.43 45.62
N GLN A 64 37.74 3.03 45.40
CA GLN A 64 38.80 3.18 46.40
C GLN A 64 39.40 4.59 46.35
N PRO A 65 39.55 5.29 47.50
CA PRO A 65 39.02 4.93 48.82
C PRO A 65 37.48 4.90 48.87
N THR A 66 36.89 4.18 49.83
CA THR A 66 35.43 4.14 50.06
C THR A 66 34.86 5.40 50.74
N LYS A 67 35.74 6.38 50.99
CA LYS A 67 35.39 7.72 51.50
C LYS A 67 36.07 8.79 50.64
N TYR A 68 35.33 9.75 50.11
CA TYR A 68 35.84 10.83 49.27
C TYR A 68 36.09 12.11 50.06
N THR A 69 37.06 12.91 49.62
CA THR A 69 37.21 14.32 50.01
C THR A 69 36.84 15.18 48.80
N PRO A 70 36.01 16.24 48.94
CA PRO A 70 35.68 17.13 47.82
C PRO A 70 36.92 17.62 47.07
N GLY A 71 36.89 17.55 45.73
CA GLY A 71 38.02 17.91 44.87
C GLY A 71 39.21 16.94 44.86
N GLN A 72 39.20 15.84 45.62
CA GLN A 72 40.28 14.82 45.61
C GLN A 72 39.91 13.61 44.75
N PRO A 73 40.81 13.12 43.87
CA PRO A 73 40.51 12.03 42.96
C PRO A 73 40.27 10.70 43.69
N VAL A 74 39.39 9.88 43.11
CA VAL A 74 39.01 8.54 43.56
C VAL A 74 39.18 7.56 42.41
N THR A 75 39.71 6.37 42.70
CA THR A 75 39.85 5.29 41.71
C THR A 75 38.59 4.44 41.67
N VAL A 76 38.06 4.25 40.47
CA VAL A 76 36.94 3.35 40.15
C VAL A 76 37.47 2.22 39.29
N THR A 77 37.29 0.98 39.74
CA THR A 77 37.80 -0.23 39.09
C THR A 77 36.64 -1.12 38.65
N ILE A 78 36.69 -1.59 37.40
CA ILE A 78 35.74 -2.56 36.84
C ILE A 78 36.33 -3.96 37.03
N GLU A 79 36.14 -4.53 38.22
CA GLU A 79 36.67 -5.83 38.59
C GLU A 79 35.92 -6.95 37.85
N SER A 80 36.67 -7.78 37.12
CA SER A 80 36.19 -9.01 36.48
C SER A 80 37.37 -9.84 35.98
N SER A 81 37.19 -11.15 35.83
CA SER A 81 38.05 -12.00 35.00
C SER A 81 37.74 -11.87 33.49
N PHE A 82 36.60 -11.29 33.14
CA PHE A 82 36.11 -11.16 31.77
C PHE A 82 36.47 -9.79 31.17
N SER A 83 36.61 -9.75 29.85
CA SER A 83 36.86 -8.53 29.09
C SER A 83 35.56 -7.97 28.49
N PHE A 84 35.48 -6.65 28.36
CA PHE A 84 34.30 -5.94 27.85
C PHE A 84 34.64 -5.10 26.61
N ARG A 85 33.63 -4.57 25.90
CA ARG A 85 33.81 -3.73 24.71
C ARG A 85 33.25 -2.33 24.88
N GLY A 86 32.04 -2.21 25.40
CA GLY A 86 31.39 -0.94 25.68
C GLY A 86 31.30 -0.66 27.17
N ILE A 87 31.38 0.62 27.55
CA ILE A 87 31.12 1.09 28.91
C ILE A 87 30.43 2.47 28.89
N LEU A 88 29.62 2.72 29.92
CA LEU A 88 29.20 4.03 30.39
C LEU A 88 29.39 4.05 31.91
N LEU A 89 30.09 5.06 32.43
CA LEU A 89 30.22 5.35 33.86
C LEU A 89 29.70 6.75 34.15
N GLN A 90 29.00 6.91 35.27
CA GLN A 90 28.42 8.19 35.70
C GLN A 90 28.29 8.21 37.22
N ALA A 91 28.77 9.27 37.86
CA ALA A 91 28.54 9.47 39.30
C ALA A 91 27.29 10.33 39.50
N ARG A 92 26.39 9.95 40.41
CA ARG A 92 25.15 10.67 40.70
C ARG A 92 25.02 11.07 42.18
N SER A 93 24.51 12.28 42.42
CA SER A 93 23.92 12.69 43.70
C SER A 93 22.40 12.75 43.52
N GLY A 94 21.67 11.91 44.24
CA GLY A 94 20.30 11.57 43.83
C GLY A 94 20.30 10.98 42.42
N ASP A 95 19.57 11.62 41.50
CA ASP A 95 19.57 11.28 40.06
C ASP A 95 20.45 12.20 39.20
N THR A 96 21.02 13.27 39.76
CA THR A 96 21.79 14.27 39.01
C THR A 96 23.25 13.84 38.81
N PRO A 97 23.79 13.83 37.59
CA PRO A 97 25.21 13.59 37.33
C PRO A 97 26.13 14.62 37.98
N VAL A 98 27.23 14.18 38.61
CA VAL A 98 28.13 15.04 39.40
C VAL A 98 29.61 14.67 39.26
N GLY A 99 30.47 15.68 39.40
CA GLY A 99 31.92 15.52 39.38
C GLY A 99 32.50 15.50 37.98
N THR A 100 33.73 15.00 37.86
CA THR A 100 34.44 14.96 36.58
C THR A 100 35.29 13.70 36.49
N TRP A 101 35.14 12.95 35.41
CA TRP A 101 35.97 11.80 35.08
C TRP A 101 37.25 12.22 34.35
N GLN A 102 38.28 11.38 34.43
CA GLN A 102 39.41 11.41 33.52
C GLN A 102 39.26 10.27 32.51
N ALA A 103 39.35 10.59 31.22
CA ALA A 103 39.27 9.60 30.14
C ALA A 103 40.68 9.12 29.73
N PRO A 104 41.08 7.87 30.03
CA PRO A 104 42.29 7.28 29.49
C PRO A 104 42.12 6.90 28.00
N ILE A 105 43.21 6.49 27.34
CA ILE A 105 43.20 6.06 25.94
C ILE A 105 42.21 4.91 25.73
N GLY A 106 41.37 5.01 24.68
CA GLY A 106 40.25 4.09 24.42
C GLY A 106 38.90 4.53 25.02
N TYR A 107 38.89 5.68 25.71
CA TYR A 107 37.73 6.26 26.37
C TYR A 107 37.63 7.77 26.09
N GLN A 108 36.47 8.33 26.37
CA GLN A 108 36.13 9.74 26.17
C GLN A 108 35.13 10.22 27.21
N LEU A 109 35.04 11.53 27.36
CA LEU A 109 34.09 12.18 28.26
C LEU A 109 32.74 12.39 27.55
N LEU A 110 31.66 12.08 28.26
CA LEU A 110 30.30 12.38 27.85
C LEU A 110 29.78 13.53 28.74
N GLN A 111 29.18 14.54 28.13
CA GLN A 111 28.55 15.66 28.83
C GLN A 111 27.04 15.37 28.97
N CYS A 112 26.60 15.02 30.17
CA CYS A 112 25.18 14.78 30.45
C CYS A 112 24.48 16.01 31.07
N THR A 113 25.16 16.69 31.97
CA THR A 113 24.74 17.95 32.62
C THR A 113 25.92 18.93 32.63
N ASN A 114 27.11 18.46 33.03
CA ASN A 114 28.36 19.20 33.05
C ASN A 114 29.41 18.49 32.16
N PRO A 115 30.39 19.22 31.57
CA PRO A 115 31.45 18.60 30.78
C PRO A 115 32.23 17.55 31.59
N GLY A 116 32.15 16.29 31.16
CA GLY A 116 32.87 15.17 31.78
C GLY A 116 32.29 14.63 33.08
N ASP A 117 31.03 14.90 33.40
CA ASP A 117 30.32 14.23 34.52
C ASP A 117 30.12 12.71 34.30
N SER A 118 30.31 12.26 33.06
CA SER A 118 30.14 10.89 32.61
C SER A 118 31.29 10.48 31.67
N LEU A 119 31.58 9.19 31.60
CA LEU A 119 32.66 8.60 30.79
C LEU A 119 32.12 7.46 29.93
N THR A 120 32.60 7.35 28.70
CA THR A 120 32.27 6.24 27.81
C THR A 120 33.49 5.81 26.97
N HIS A 121 33.33 4.81 26.12
CA HIS A 121 34.36 4.24 25.26
C HIS A 121 34.48 5.03 23.94
N THR A 122 35.65 5.02 23.28
CA THR A 122 35.81 5.57 21.91
C THR A 122 35.68 4.52 20.81
N SER A 123 35.94 3.24 21.12
CA SER A 123 35.89 2.13 20.17
C SER A 123 35.32 0.86 20.81
N MET A 124 34.86 -0.08 19.97
CA MET A 124 34.36 -1.40 20.38
C MET A 124 35.49 -2.44 20.63
N ASP A 125 36.74 -1.97 20.72
CA ASP A 125 37.90 -2.84 20.95
C ASP A 125 37.86 -3.44 22.36
N LEU A 126 38.49 -4.60 22.51
CA LEU A 126 38.40 -5.41 23.72
C LEU A 126 39.20 -4.77 24.87
N LYS A 127 38.57 -4.60 26.02
CA LYS A 127 39.09 -3.94 27.22
C LYS A 127 39.20 -4.96 28.35
N ALA A 128 40.33 -4.97 29.05
CA ALA A 128 40.58 -5.93 30.13
C ALA A 128 39.62 -5.73 31.32
N GLY A 129 39.21 -6.85 31.93
CA GLY A 129 38.72 -6.83 33.31
C GLY A 129 39.80 -6.29 34.24
N GLY A 130 39.41 -5.54 35.26
CA GLY A 130 40.31 -4.74 36.10
C GLY A 130 40.60 -3.33 35.58
N ALA A 131 39.93 -2.86 34.52
CA ALA A 131 40.09 -1.50 34.01
C ALA A 131 39.82 -0.43 35.10
N GLN A 132 40.73 0.54 35.21
CA GLN A 132 40.69 1.60 36.22
C GLN A 132 40.41 2.98 35.61
N PHE A 133 39.65 3.78 36.34
CA PHE A 133 39.22 5.13 35.96
C PHE A 133 39.38 6.08 37.15
N THR A 134 39.69 7.34 36.89
CA THR A 134 39.70 8.39 37.92
C THR A 134 38.42 9.20 37.84
N TRP A 135 37.74 9.37 38.98
CA TRP A 135 36.64 10.33 39.15
C TRP A 135 36.95 11.29 40.27
N THR A 136 36.65 12.58 40.07
CA THR A 136 36.83 13.63 41.07
C THR A 136 35.47 14.20 41.50
N PRO A 137 35.12 14.16 42.81
CA PRO A 137 33.90 14.78 43.33
C PRO A 137 33.98 16.32 43.24
N PRO A 138 32.85 17.02 43.00
CA PRO A 138 32.83 18.48 43.06
C PRO A 138 33.34 19.03 44.40
N ASN A 139 33.88 20.25 44.41
CA ASN A 139 34.28 20.94 45.65
C ASN A 139 33.10 21.20 46.62
N SER A 140 31.86 21.18 46.10
CA SER A 140 30.60 21.30 46.85
C SER A 140 29.94 19.95 47.20
N ALA A 141 30.61 18.82 46.93
CA ALA A 141 30.01 17.49 47.08
C ALA A 141 29.73 17.13 48.54
N THR A 142 28.46 16.90 48.85
CA THR A 142 27.99 16.45 50.17
C THR A 142 27.03 15.26 50.01
N GLY A 143 26.94 14.41 51.04
CA GLY A 143 26.11 13.21 51.00
C GLY A 143 26.74 12.02 50.25
N ILE A 144 26.00 10.93 50.14
CA ILE A 144 26.46 9.71 49.46
C ILE A 144 26.34 9.88 47.95
N ILE A 145 27.43 9.62 47.23
CA ILE A 145 27.45 9.59 45.76
C ILE A 145 27.35 8.14 45.29
N LYS A 146 26.54 7.91 44.26
CA LYS A 146 26.40 6.62 43.58
C LYS A 146 27.24 6.62 42.30
N ILE A 147 28.27 5.80 42.24
CA ILE A 147 28.98 5.48 41.00
C ILE A 147 28.13 4.45 40.25
N MET A 148 27.38 4.92 39.26
CA MET A 148 26.55 4.12 38.36
C MET A 148 27.39 3.63 37.18
N GLY A 149 27.10 2.43 36.67
CA GLY A 149 27.68 1.96 35.43
C GLY A 149 26.84 0.98 34.63
N THR A 150 27.15 0.95 33.34
CA THR A 150 26.59 0.05 32.33
C THR A 150 27.74 -0.49 31.49
N ILE A 151 27.82 -1.82 31.38
CA ILE A 151 28.95 -2.52 30.77
C ILE A 151 28.40 -3.46 29.69
N ALA A 152 29.00 -3.39 28.49
CA ALA A 152 28.61 -4.18 27.34
C ALA A 152 29.75 -5.12 26.93
N LEU A 153 29.50 -6.43 26.99
CA LEU A 153 30.39 -7.44 26.42
C LEU A 153 30.37 -7.36 24.89
N GLN A 154 29.17 -7.19 24.30
CA GLN A 154 28.97 -6.97 22.87
C GLN A 154 27.64 -6.23 22.62
N LYS A 155 27.25 -6.09 21.35
CA LYS A 155 26.04 -5.35 20.94
C LYS A 155 24.77 -5.89 21.61
N GLU A 156 24.51 -7.19 21.56
CA GLU A 156 23.31 -7.78 22.18
C GLU A 156 23.42 -7.99 23.70
N ILE A 157 24.63 -7.96 24.29
CA ILE A 157 24.87 -8.41 25.67
C ILE A 157 25.48 -7.28 26.50
N PHE A 158 24.65 -6.64 27.31
CA PHE A 158 25.03 -5.60 28.25
C PHE A 158 24.21 -5.64 29.54
N TRP A 159 24.81 -5.17 30.63
CA TRP A 159 24.19 -5.05 31.94
C TRP A 159 24.18 -3.58 32.37
N THR A 160 23.10 -3.18 33.04
CA THR A 160 22.88 -1.83 33.58
C THR A 160 22.70 -1.91 35.09
N GLY A 161 22.73 -0.76 35.78
CA GLY A 161 22.39 -0.72 37.21
C GLY A 161 23.48 -1.29 38.12
N HIS A 162 24.72 -1.40 37.64
CA HIS A 162 25.86 -1.53 38.55
C HIS A 162 25.93 -0.26 39.39
N VAL A 163 25.99 -0.40 40.72
CA VAL A 163 26.11 0.74 41.64
C VAL A 163 27.15 0.44 42.69
N ALA A 164 28.09 1.36 42.88
CA ALA A 164 28.92 1.44 44.08
C ALA A 164 28.67 2.77 44.80
N ALA A 165 28.59 2.74 46.12
CA ALA A 165 28.38 3.94 46.93
C ALA A 165 29.70 4.46 47.52
N ILE A 166 29.86 5.79 47.56
CA ILE A 166 30.99 6.45 48.23
C ILE A 166 30.48 7.61 49.11
N SER A 167 31.03 7.70 50.32
CA SER A 167 30.59 8.65 51.37
C SER A 167 31.62 9.75 51.63
N PRO A 168 31.27 10.93 52.17
CA PRO A 168 32.24 11.98 52.45
C PRO A 168 33.12 11.60 53.66
N ALA A 169 34.42 11.86 53.55
CA ALA A 169 35.39 11.60 54.61
C ALA A 169 35.12 12.43 55.87
N SER A 170 34.64 13.68 55.71
CA SER A 170 34.30 14.60 56.80
C SER A 170 32.82 14.48 57.24
N GLY A 171 32.37 13.26 57.50
CA GLY A 171 31.27 12.95 58.40
C GLY A 171 29.82 13.21 57.94
N VAL A 172 29.06 12.11 57.79
CA VAL A 172 27.85 11.90 58.60
C VAL A 172 27.89 10.49 59.20
N PRO A 173 28.31 10.34 60.47
CA PRO A 173 28.12 9.10 61.22
C PRO A 173 26.82 9.19 62.03
N THR A 174 25.69 8.79 61.45
CA THR A 174 24.58 8.28 62.28
C THR A 174 24.97 6.91 62.83
N ALA A 175 24.56 6.60 64.07
CA ALA A 175 25.18 5.53 64.85
C ALA A 175 24.98 4.11 64.28
N ASP A 176 23.96 3.91 63.43
CA ASP A 176 23.36 2.60 63.21
C ASP A 176 24.19 1.65 62.33
N CYS A 177 25.12 2.17 61.52
CA CYS A 177 26.15 1.38 60.81
C CYS A 177 27.54 1.41 61.50
N ALA A 178 27.72 2.10 62.63
CA ALA A 178 29.04 2.29 63.25
C ALA A 178 29.60 1.02 63.92
N SER A 179 28.77 -0.01 64.09
CA SER A 179 29.13 -1.32 64.65
C SER A 179 29.32 -2.41 63.58
N GLU A 180 29.45 -2.03 62.30
CA GLU A 180 29.60 -2.94 61.15
C GLU A 180 28.60 -4.13 61.16
N PRO A 181 27.27 -3.88 61.22
CA PRO A 181 26.25 -4.92 61.39
C PRO A 181 26.07 -5.84 60.17
N CYS A 182 26.69 -5.52 59.03
CA CYS A 182 26.63 -6.30 57.81
C CYS A 182 27.93 -7.10 57.66
N VAL A 183 27.89 -8.41 57.94
CA VAL A 183 29.09 -9.26 58.06
C VAL A 183 29.79 -9.48 56.71
N ASN A 184 29.01 -9.68 55.65
CA ASN A 184 29.48 -9.81 54.27
C ASN A 184 28.62 -8.90 53.38
N GLY A 185 28.76 -7.58 53.51
CA GLY A 185 28.01 -6.62 52.71
C GLY A 185 28.14 -5.17 53.15
N LEU A 186 27.54 -4.26 52.39
CA LEU A 186 27.54 -2.82 52.66
C LEU A 186 26.36 -2.39 53.52
N CYS A 187 26.64 -1.60 54.56
CA CYS A 187 25.62 -1.02 55.45
C CYS A 187 25.09 0.32 54.94
N PHE A 188 23.77 0.45 54.87
CA PHE A 188 23.04 1.66 54.51
C PHE A 188 22.24 2.17 55.70
N GLN A 189 22.33 3.47 55.95
CA GLN A 189 21.60 4.15 57.02
C GLN A 189 20.13 4.34 56.63
N GLY A 190 19.20 4.03 57.53
CA GLY A 190 17.76 4.20 57.35
C GLY A 190 17.21 5.41 58.12
N SER A 191 16.01 5.26 58.67
CA SER A 191 15.52 6.14 59.74
C SER A 191 16.36 5.93 61.01
N PRO A 192 16.41 6.90 61.97
CA PRO A 192 17.22 6.75 63.17
C PRO A 192 16.90 5.46 63.95
N GLY A 193 17.92 4.64 64.22
CA GLY A 193 17.77 3.31 64.82
C GLY A 193 17.51 2.18 63.82
N VAL A 194 17.59 2.43 62.50
CA VAL A 194 17.37 1.45 61.43
C VAL A 194 18.53 1.49 60.45
N HIS A 195 19.07 0.32 60.12
CA HIS A 195 20.02 0.12 59.02
C HIS A 195 19.52 -0.97 58.07
N PHE A 196 20.08 -1.01 56.86
CA PHE A 196 19.83 -2.02 55.84
C PHE A 196 21.16 -2.54 55.29
N CYS A 197 21.29 -3.85 55.12
CA CYS A 197 22.48 -4.45 54.51
C CYS A 197 22.23 -4.83 53.05
N SER A 198 23.15 -4.49 52.15
CA SER A 198 23.24 -5.10 50.81
C SER A 198 24.35 -6.13 50.84
N CYS A 199 24.00 -7.41 50.70
CA CYS A 199 24.95 -8.51 50.85
C CYS A 199 25.86 -8.68 49.64
N ASP A 200 27.08 -9.14 49.92
CA ASP A 200 28.02 -9.63 48.92
C ASP A 200 27.54 -10.99 48.37
N SER A 201 27.98 -11.32 47.15
CA SER A 201 27.56 -12.52 46.42
C SER A 201 27.73 -13.81 47.23
N GLY A 202 26.62 -14.53 47.44
CA GLY A 202 26.58 -15.80 48.19
C GLY A 202 26.08 -15.68 49.64
N PHE A 203 25.82 -14.46 50.12
CA PHE A 203 25.27 -14.22 51.47
C PHE A 203 23.88 -13.58 51.43
N GLU A 204 23.09 -13.86 52.47
CA GLU A 204 21.74 -13.34 52.66
C GLU A 204 21.40 -13.06 54.14
N GLY A 205 20.17 -12.59 54.38
CA GLY A 205 19.66 -12.23 55.69
C GLY A 205 19.96 -10.78 56.10
N PRO A 206 19.34 -10.29 57.20
CA PRO A 206 19.36 -8.87 57.57
C PRO A 206 20.75 -8.33 57.93
N THR A 207 21.70 -9.22 58.23
CA THR A 207 23.10 -8.91 58.59
C THR A 207 24.11 -9.56 57.64
N CYS A 208 23.66 -10.13 56.51
CA CYS A 208 24.51 -10.82 55.52
C CYS A 208 25.43 -11.89 56.13
N SER A 209 24.91 -12.62 57.11
CA SER A 209 25.61 -13.64 57.89
C SER A 209 25.21 -15.08 57.53
N SER A 210 24.12 -15.26 56.78
CA SER A 210 23.69 -16.56 56.27
C SER A 210 24.31 -16.80 54.89
N GLN A 211 24.83 -17.99 54.63
CA GLN A 211 25.25 -18.40 53.29
C GLN A 211 24.07 -19.02 52.53
N ILE A 212 23.91 -18.64 51.26
CA ILE A 212 22.87 -19.17 50.39
C ILE A 212 23.21 -20.64 50.06
N TYR A 213 22.49 -21.58 50.67
CA TYR A 213 22.78 -23.01 50.55
C TYR A 213 21.80 -23.71 49.59
N SER A 214 22.31 -24.25 48.49
CA SER A 214 21.52 -24.98 47.48
C SER A 214 22.36 -26.07 46.81
N PRO A 215 21.84 -27.30 46.66
CA PRO A 215 22.67 -28.46 46.29
C PRO A 215 22.98 -28.57 44.78
N TYR A 216 22.23 -27.89 43.92
CA TYR A 216 22.20 -28.19 42.47
C TYR A 216 23.54 -28.00 41.73
N CYS A 217 24.37 -27.03 42.14
CA CYS A 217 25.68 -26.84 41.51
C CYS A 217 26.79 -27.78 42.02
N MET A 218 26.50 -28.71 42.95
CA MET A 218 27.53 -29.60 43.53
C MET A 218 27.74 -30.93 42.78
N ASP A 219 26.82 -31.34 41.88
CA ASP A 219 26.86 -32.69 41.26
C ASP A 219 27.42 -32.72 39.82
N GLY A 220 28.20 -31.69 39.43
CA GLY A 220 29.21 -31.75 38.36
C GLY A 220 28.77 -32.06 36.91
N ARG A 221 27.46 -32.20 36.63
CA ARG A 221 26.92 -32.57 35.29
C ARG A 221 25.87 -31.58 34.74
N VAL A 222 25.63 -30.52 35.48
CA VAL A 222 24.50 -29.58 35.26
C VAL A 222 24.82 -28.54 34.18
N CYS A 223 26.10 -28.15 34.10
CA CYS A 223 26.69 -27.46 32.97
C CYS A 223 27.71 -28.42 32.33
N GLY A 224 27.85 -28.37 31.00
CA GLY A 224 28.88 -29.07 30.25
C GLY A 224 30.29 -28.58 30.60
N MET A 225 31.31 -29.25 30.06
CA MET A 225 32.71 -28.98 30.38
C MET A 225 33.17 -27.54 30.08
N GLY A 226 32.42 -26.80 29.25
CA GLY A 226 32.63 -25.39 28.95
C GLY A 226 31.70 -24.41 29.67
N GLY A 227 31.16 -24.75 30.85
CA GLY A 227 30.27 -23.87 31.59
C GLY A 227 30.39 -23.94 33.12
N THR A 228 30.25 -22.80 33.78
CA THR A 228 30.22 -22.68 35.25
C THR A 228 28.77 -22.55 35.75
N CYS A 229 28.42 -23.32 36.79
CA CYS A 229 27.09 -23.29 37.41
C CYS A 229 26.96 -22.16 38.43
N TYR A 230 25.89 -21.37 38.32
CA TYR A 230 25.51 -20.31 39.25
C TYR A 230 24.11 -20.55 39.79
N GLN A 231 23.86 -20.17 41.04
CA GLN A 231 22.54 -20.27 41.66
C GLN A 231 21.70 -19.03 41.34
N SER A 232 20.39 -19.21 41.20
CA SER A 232 19.45 -18.11 40.98
C SER A 232 19.15 -17.36 42.28
N SER A 233 19.39 -16.05 42.28
CA SER A 233 19.02 -15.15 43.38
C SER A 233 17.55 -14.71 43.34
N THR A 234 16.82 -14.99 42.24
CA THR A 234 15.42 -14.56 42.06
C THR A 234 14.41 -15.68 42.28
N THR A 235 14.84 -16.95 42.32
CA THR A 235 13.97 -18.10 42.58
C THR A 235 14.77 -19.17 43.35
N PRO A 236 14.59 -19.26 44.68
CA PRO A 236 15.31 -20.23 45.52
C PRO A 236 15.20 -21.65 44.98
N GLY A 237 16.34 -22.34 44.86
CA GLY A 237 16.41 -23.71 44.36
C GLY A 237 16.52 -23.86 42.84
N THR A 238 16.73 -22.78 42.08
CA THR A 238 17.06 -22.85 40.63
C THR A 238 18.51 -22.42 40.35
N TYR A 239 19.01 -22.76 39.16
CA TYR A 239 20.40 -22.51 38.72
C TYR A 239 20.43 -22.01 37.26
N PHE A 240 21.59 -21.52 36.82
CA PHE A 240 21.89 -21.25 35.41
C PHE A 240 23.38 -21.50 35.11
N CYS A 241 23.71 -21.73 33.84
CA CYS A 241 25.08 -21.90 33.38
C CYS A 241 25.60 -20.62 32.72
N VAL A 242 26.86 -20.25 32.99
CA VAL A 242 27.60 -19.24 32.22
C VAL A 242 28.71 -19.95 31.46
N CYS A 243 28.69 -19.83 30.14
CA CYS A 243 29.60 -20.55 29.27
C CYS A 243 30.95 -19.84 29.14
N ASP A 244 32.00 -20.59 28.82
CA ASP A 244 33.30 -20.05 28.43
C ASP A 244 33.26 -19.46 27.01
N THR A 245 34.40 -18.96 26.53
CA THR A 245 34.51 -18.31 25.21
C THR A 245 34.31 -19.25 24.01
N MET A 246 34.19 -20.55 24.24
CA MET A 246 34.08 -21.61 23.24
C MET A 246 32.75 -22.37 23.30
N HIS A 247 31.81 -22.03 24.20
CA HIS A 247 30.56 -22.79 24.39
C HIS A 247 29.32 -21.90 24.54
N THR A 248 28.16 -22.47 24.23
CA THR A 248 26.84 -21.83 24.25
C THR A 248 25.72 -22.86 24.51
N GLY A 249 24.49 -22.38 24.65
CA GLY A 249 23.32 -23.17 25.10
C GLY A 249 23.07 -23.02 26.60
N ALA A 250 21.87 -23.39 27.05
CA ALA A 250 21.43 -23.21 28.44
C ALA A 250 22.22 -24.06 29.46
N ASP A 251 22.87 -25.12 28.98
CA ASP A 251 23.73 -26.05 29.71
C ASP A 251 25.21 -25.94 29.31
N CYS A 252 25.57 -25.03 28.39
CA CYS A 252 26.92 -24.90 27.82
C CYS A 252 27.49 -26.18 27.18
N MET A 253 26.66 -27.10 26.68
CA MET A 253 27.12 -28.31 25.97
C MET A 253 27.38 -28.10 24.47
N THR A 254 27.07 -26.92 23.91
CA THR A 254 27.20 -26.68 22.46
C THR A 254 28.42 -25.82 22.16
N GLU A 255 29.39 -26.32 21.39
CA GLU A 255 30.57 -25.51 21.00
C GLU A 255 30.17 -24.31 20.13
N ILE A 256 30.72 -23.13 20.43
CA ILE A 256 30.71 -21.96 19.56
C ILE A 256 31.65 -22.24 18.39
N THR A 257 31.10 -22.17 17.19
CA THR A 257 31.85 -22.34 15.93
C THR A 257 31.48 -21.22 14.97
N ALA A 258 32.17 -21.12 13.84
CA ALA A 258 31.81 -20.15 12.80
C ALA A 258 30.37 -20.36 12.24
N CYS A 259 29.70 -21.48 12.54
CA CYS A 259 28.31 -21.75 12.22
C CYS A 259 27.38 -21.90 13.44
N ASN A 260 27.85 -21.64 14.67
CA ASN A 260 27.01 -21.71 15.88
C ASN A 260 27.26 -20.51 16.82
N PRO A 261 26.30 -19.60 17.01
CA PRO A 261 24.99 -19.54 16.34
C PRO A 261 25.10 -19.36 14.82
N ASN A 262 24.10 -19.81 14.06
CA ASN A 262 24.09 -19.73 12.60
C ASN A 262 24.14 -18.26 12.12
N PRO A 263 25.20 -17.82 11.40
CA PRO A 263 25.31 -16.46 10.89
C PRO A 263 24.48 -16.19 9.62
N CYS A 264 23.94 -17.24 8.99
CA CYS A 264 23.21 -17.14 7.74
C CYS A 264 21.76 -16.70 7.97
N GLN A 265 21.41 -15.55 7.43
CA GLN A 265 20.08 -14.94 7.48
C GLN A 265 19.10 -15.66 6.54
N ASN A 266 17.82 -15.30 6.63
CA ASN A 266 16.77 -15.77 5.71
C ASN A 266 16.69 -17.30 5.54
N SER A 267 16.97 -18.05 6.61
CA SER A 267 17.05 -19.53 6.63
C SER A 267 18.17 -20.15 5.77
N GLY A 268 19.26 -19.41 5.55
CA GLY A 268 20.47 -19.93 4.91
C GLY A 268 21.15 -21.06 5.71
N THR A 269 21.72 -22.02 4.98
CA THR A 269 22.44 -23.16 5.57
C THR A 269 23.92 -22.83 5.71
N CYS A 270 24.45 -22.86 6.94
CA CYS A 270 25.87 -22.62 7.20
C CYS A 270 26.71 -23.89 7.06
N ALA A 271 27.89 -23.76 6.45
CA ALA A 271 28.95 -24.77 6.47
C ALA A 271 30.27 -24.13 6.92
N LEU A 272 31.04 -24.85 7.74
CA LEU A 272 32.37 -24.42 8.18
C LEU A 272 33.35 -24.41 6.99
N ASN A 273 34.19 -23.39 6.91
CA ASN A 273 35.12 -23.17 5.81
C ASN A 273 36.49 -22.72 6.36
N GLY A 274 37.36 -23.69 6.61
CA GLY A 274 38.62 -23.47 7.33
C GLY A 274 38.37 -22.95 8.75
N SER A 275 38.91 -21.78 9.07
CA SER A 275 38.67 -21.06 10.32
C SER A 275 37.46 -20.10 10.29
N GLY A 276 36.71 -20.08 9.18
CA GLY A 276 35.51 -19.27 9.00
C GLY A 276 34.29 -20.11 8.60
N PHE A 277 33.33 -19.47 7.93
CA PHE A 277 32.10 -20.10 7.46
C PHE A 277 31.76 -19.68 6.01
N SER A 278 30.82 -20.39 5.42
CA SER A 278 30.16 -20.02 4.16
C SER A 278 28.68 -20.37 4.21
N CYS A 279 27.82 -19.46 3.74
CA CYS A 279 26.37 -19.64 3.69
C CYS A 279 25.91 -20.15 2.32
N THR A 280 25.03 -21.14 2.33
CA THR A 280 24.25 -21.57 1.16
C THR A 280 22.85 -20.94 1.26
N CYS A 281 22.52 -20.07 0.31
CA CYS A 281 21.29 -19.26 0.37
C CYS A 281 20.10 -19.95 -0.31
N PRO A 282 18.86 -19.78 0.22
CA PRO A 282 17.65 -20.22 -0.46
C PRO A 282 17.43 -19.45 -1.77
N THR A 283 16.62 -20.00 -2.66
CA THR A 283 16.32 -19.42 -3.98
C THR A 283 15.89 -17.96 -3.89
N GLY A 284 16.56 -17.09 -4.66
CA GLY A 284 16.31 -15.65 -4.69
C GLY A 284 17.18 -14.82 -3.71
N TYR A 285 17.64 -15.41 -2.61
CA TYR A 285 18.50 -14.71 -1.64
C TYR A 285 19.97 -14.76 -2.05
N THR A 286 20.69 -13.67 -1.82
CA THR A 286 22.11 -13.52 -2.16
C THR A 286 22.87 -12.77 -1.06
N GLY A 287 24.18 -12.55 -1.24
CA GLY A 287 25.06 -11.98 -0.21
C GLY A 287 25.84 -13.06 0.54
N THR A 288 26.76 -12.64 1.42
CA THR A 288 27.70 -13.56 2.10
C THR A 288 27.11 -14.26 3.33
N MET A 289 26.06 -13.68 3.88
CA MET A 289 25.22 -14.16 4.99
C MET A 289 23.77 -14.38 4.51
N CYS A 290 23.50 -14.42 3.20
CA CYS A 290 22.15 -14.45 2.61
C CYS A 290 21.26 -13.24 2.99
N GLU A 291 21.91 -12.11 3.30
CA GLU A 291 21.34 -10.84 3.75
C GLU A 291 20.61 -10.06 2.64
N THR A 292 20.94 -10.32 1.37
CA THR A 292 20.31 -9.64 0.24
C THR A 292 19.05 -10.39 -0.16
N VAL A 293 17.90 -9.81 0.16
CA VAL A 293 16.59 -10.31 -0.27
C VAL A 293 16.46 -10.29 -1.80
N PRO A 294 15.67 -11.18 -2.42
CA PRO A 294 15.29 -11.04 -3.82
C PRO A 294 14.60 -9.69 -4.07
N PRO A 295 14.68 -9.12 -5.30
CA PRO A 295 13.82 -8.01 -5.67
C PRO A 295 12.34 -8.45 -5.55
N PRO A 296 11.42 -7.57 -5.09
CA PRO A 296 10.01 -7.93 -4.96
C PRO A 296 9.46 -8.42 -6.30
N ASN A 297 8.81 -9.59 -6.27
CA ASN A 297 8.08 -10.08 -7.42
C ASN A 297 6.79 -9.25 -7.54
N ALA A 298 6.49 -8.77 -8.76
CA ALA A 298 5.32 -7.93 -9.01
C ALA A 298 3.98 -8.60 -8.62
N CYS A 299 3.95 -9.93 -8.45
CA CYS A 299 2.79 -10.67 -7.95
C CYS A 299 2.71 -10.82 -6.41
N ASP A 300 3.74 -10.48 -5.63
CA ASP A 300 3.77 -10.70 -4.16
C ASP A 300 2.66 -9.94 -3.43
N SER A 301 2.21 -8.81 -3.99
CA SER A 301 1.10 -7.99 -3.49
C SER A 301 -0.30 -8.53 -3.85
N ASN A 302 -0.38 -9.62 -4.61
CA ASN A 302 -1.63 -10.16 -5.20
C ASN A 302 -2.44 -9.07 -5.94
N PRO A 303 -1.86 -8.43 -6.99
CA PRO A 303 -2.50 -7.28 -7.65
C PRO A 303 -3.78 -7.64 -8.41
N CYS A 304 -3.93 -8.89 -8.85
CA CYS A 304 -5.08 -9.34 -9.64
C CYS A 304 -6.32 -9.56 -8.78
N MET A 305 -7.40 -8.86 -9.10
CA MET A 305 -8.69 -8.93 -8.43
C MET A 305 -9.60 -10.01 -9.03
N ASN A 306 -10.75 -10.24 -8.41
CA ASN A 306 -11.85 -11.07 -8.93
C ASN A 306 -11.47 -12.52 -9.33
N GLY A 307 -10.36 -13.05 -8.80
CA GLY A 307 -9.86 -14.40 -9.10
C GLY A 307 -8.89 -14.48 -10.28
N GLY A 308 -8.41 -13.35 -10.82
CA GLY A 308 -7.40 -13.33 -11.87
C GLY A 308 -6.05 -13.94 -11.45
N VAL A 309 -5.39 -14.63 -12.37
CA VAL A 309 -4.11 -15.31 -12.12
C VAL A 309 -2.96 -14.35 -12.43
N CYS A 310 -2.11 -14.09 -11.43
CA CYS A 310 -0.96 -13.20 -11.61
C CYS A 310 0.24 -13.92 -12.24
N MET A 311 0.74 -13.37 -13.35
CA MET A 311 1.95 -13.80 -14.02
C MET A 311 3.04 -12.72 -13.88
N ALA A 312 4.21 -13.11 -13.37
CA ALA A 312 5.34 -12.22 -13.14
C ALA A 312 6.23 -12.10 -14.38
N SER A 313 6.59 -10.88 -14.77
CA SER A 313 7.49 -10.57 -15.88
C SER A 313 8.57 -9.59 -15.41
N GLY A 314 9.49 -10.06 -14.57
CA GLY A 314 10.49 -9.22 -13.91
C GLY A 314 9.82 -8.26 -12.92
N ASN A 315 10.03 -6.96 -13.10
CA ASN A 315 9.49 -5.92 -12.22
C ASN A 315 8.03 -5.52 -12.54
N THR A 316 7.37 -6.18 -13.50
CA THR A 316 5.96 -5.94 -13.86
C THR A 316 5.16 -7.22 -13.82
N HIS A 317 3.86 -7.13 -13.54
CA HIS A 317 2.92 -8.25 -13.58
C HIS A 317 2.03 -8.19 -14.83
N THR A 318 1.29 -9.28 -15.06
CA THR A 318 0.17 -9.35 -15.99
C THR A 318 -0.88 -10.27 -15.38
N CYS A 319 -2.14 -9.86 -15.39
CA CYS A 319 -3.23 -10.67 -14.88
C CYS A 319 -3.94 -11.39 -16.03
N ASP A 320 -4.07 -12.71 -15.92
CA ASP A 320 -5.01 -13.49 -16.71
C ASP A 320 -6.39 -13.41 -16.04
N CYS A 321 -7.41 -12.92 -16.75
CA CYS A 321 -8.69 -12.56 -16.15
C CYS A 321 -9.77 -13.61 -16.46
N PRO A 322 -10.55 -14.06 -15.45
CA PRO A 322 -11.64 -15.00 -15.67
C PRO A 322 -12.78 -14.36 -16.48
N ASP A 323 -13.57 -15.20 -17.15
CA ASP A 323 -14.72 -14.80 -17.95
C ASP A 323 -15.64 -13.82 -17.20
N GLY A 324 -15.97 -12.71 -17.85
CA GLY A 324 -16.76 -11.63 -17.25
C GLY A 324 -15.95 -10.55 -16.52
N PHE A 325 -14.61 -10.61 -16.52
CA PHE A 325 -13.74 -9.57 -15.96
C PHE A 325 -12.67 -9.08 -16.95
N THR A 326 -12.25 -7.83 -16.79
CA THR A 326 -11.24 -7.15 -17.61
C THR A 326 -10.57 -6.01 -16.84
N GLY A 327 -9.67 -5.25 -17.49
CA GLY A 327 -8.81 -4.27 -16.84
C GLY A 327 -7.43 -4.83 -16.50
N ALA A 328 -6.49 -3.97 -16.12
CA ALA A 328 -5.08 -4.35 -15.94
C ALA A 328 -4.84 -5.30 -14.75
N ASN A 329 -5.77 -5.29 -13.80
CA ASN A 329 -5.81 -6.09 -12.59
C ASN A 329 -7.12 -6.90 -12.48
N CYS A 330 -7.84 -7.12 -13.59
CA CYS A 330 -9.18 -7.73 -13.62
C CYS A 330 -10.24 -7.00 -12.78
N GLU A 331 -10.03 -5.69 -12.54
CA GLU A 331 -10.85 -4.85 -11.67
C GLU A 331 -12.22 -4.48 -12.24
N THR A 332 -12.37 -4.54 -13.56
CA THR A 332 -13.59 -4.13 -14.28
C THR A 332 -14.46 -5.34 -14.58
N GLN A 333 -15.68 -5.38 -14.06
CA GLN A 333 -16.67 -6.37 -14.47
C GLN A 333 -17.18 -6.03 -15.87
N VAL A 334 -17.13 -7.00 -16.78
CA VAL A 334 -17.73 -6.91 -18.12
C VAL A 334 -19.24 -7.13 -17.99
N PRO A 335 -20.10 -6.21 -18.46
CA PRO A 335 -21.54 -6.44 -18.46
C PRO A 335 -21.89 -7.69 -19.27
N PRO A 336 -22.88 -8.51 -18.85
CA PRO A 336 -23.34 -9.63 -19.67
C PRO A 336 -23.87 -9.09 -21.02
N PRO A 337 -23.57 -9.75 -22.15
CA PRO A 337 -23.99 -9.28 -23.47
C PRO A 337 -25.52 -9.23 -23.53
N ASN A 338 -26.08 -8.09 -23.90
CA ASN A 338 -27.51 -7.90 -23.99
C ASN A 338 -28.02 -8.55 -25.28
N ALA A 339 -28.98 -9.46 -25.17
CA ALA A 339 -29.51 -10.23 -26.29
C ALA A 339 -30.13 -9.38 -27.42
N CYS A 340 -30.42 -8.09 -27.17
CA CYS A 340 -30.88 -7.15 -28.18
C CYS A 340 -29.76 -6.37 -28.90
N ASP A 341 -28.50 -6.41 -28.46
CA ASP A 341 -27.40 -5.60 -29.04
C ASP A 341 -27.14 -5.94 -30.52
N SER A 342 -27.36 -7.21 -30.91
CA SER A 342 -27.26 -7.68 -32.30
C SER A 342 -28.49 -7.34 -33.18
N ASN A 343 -29.49 -6.63 -32.62
CA ASN A 343 -30.76 -6.29 -33.27
C ASN A 343 -31.45 -7.51 -33.94
N PRO A 344 -31.78 -8.57 -33.18
CA PRO A 344 -32.29 -9.83 -33.75
C PRO A 344 -33.70 -9.72 -34.36
N CYS A 345 -34.49 -8.71 -34.00
CA CYS A 345 -35.87 -8.55 -34.46
C CYS A 345 -35.94 -7.89 -35.84
N MET A 346 -36.54 -8.59 -36.81
CA MET A 346 -36.74 -8.14 -38.18
C MET A 346 -38.04 -7.35 -38.35
N ASN A 347 -38.25 -6.78 -39.54
CA ASN A 347 -39.52 -6.16 -39.96
C ASN A 347 -40.08 -5.07 -39.01
N GLY A 348 -39.20 -4.36 -38.30
CA GLY A 348 -39.59 -3.31 -37.36
C GLY A 348 -40.11 -3.82 -36.00
N GLY A 349 -39.94 -5.11 -35.69
CA GLY A 349 -40.27 -5.66 -34.38
C GLY A 349 -39.42 -5.06 -33.25
N VAL A 350 -40.03 -4.78 -32.11
CA VAL A 350 -39.34 -4.18 -30.95
C VAL A 350 -38.67 -5.28 -30.13
N CYS A 351 -37.34 -5.20 -29.98
CA CYS A 351 -36.59 -6.13 -29.14
C CYS A 351 -36.73 -5.79 -27.65
N THR A 352 -37.01 -6.81 -26.85
CA THR A 352 -36.99 -6.74 -25.38
C THR A 352 -36.03 -7.80 -24.83
N ALA A 353 -35.16 -7.41 -23.91
CA ALA A 353 -34.13 -8.27 -23.35
C ALA A 353 -34.60 -8.92 -22.03
N SER A 354 -34.33 -10.21 -21.89
CA SER A 354 -34.67 -11.03 -20.72
C SER A 354 -33.46 -11.91 -20.36
N GLY A 355 -32.49 -11.29 -19.68
CA GLY A 355 -31.18 -11.90 -19.44
C GLY A 355 -30.46 -12.21 -20.76
N ASN A 356 -29.93 -13.42 -20.88
CA ASN A 356 -29.22 -13.90 -22.07
C ASN A 356 -30.16 -14.29 -23.24
N THR A 357 -31.44 -13.91 -23.18
CA THR A 357 -32.45 -14.19 -24.22
C THR A 357 -33.21 -12.93 -24.59
N HIS A 358 -33.73 -12.86 -25.82
CA HIS A 358 -34.56 -11.75 -26.30
C HIS A 358 -35.99 -12.22 -26.56
N THR A 359 -36.90 -11.25 -26.68
CA THR A 359 -38.27 -11.45 -27.16
C THR A 359 -38.62 -10.30 -28.09
N CYS A 360 -39.07 -10.62 -29.30
CA CYS A 360 -39.47 -9.65 -30.30
C CYS A 360 -40.98 -9.42 -30.25
N ASN A 361 -41.41 -8.16 -30.04
CA ASN A 361 -42.80 -7.77 -30.23
C ASN A 361 -43.00 -7.31 -31.68
N CYS A 362 -43.75 -8.09 -32.46
CA CYS A 362 -43.89 -7.89 -33.90
C CYS A 362 -44.90 -6.80 -34.27
N GLN A 363 -44.67 -6.16 -35.41
CA GLN A 363 -45.63 -5.23 -36.01
C GLN A 363 -46.79 -5.99 -36.66
N ASP A 364 -47.93 -5.32 -36.83
CA ASP A 364 -49.11 -5.89 -37.50
C ASP A 364 -48.74 -6.47 -38.88
N GLY A 365 -49.16 -7.71 -39.13
CA GLY A 365 -48.81 -8.45 -40.35
C GLY A 365 -47.52 -9.28 -40.28
N PHE A 366 -46.82 -9.32 -39.13
CA PHE A 366 -45.63 -10.16 -38.93
C PHE A 366 -45.72 -11.06 -37.68
N THR A 367 -45.08 -12.22 -37.77
CA THR A 367 -45.04 -13.30 -36.78
C THR A 367 -43.67 -14.00 -36.80
N GLY A 368 -43.46 -14.98 -35.93
CA GLY A 368 -42.18 -15.70 -35.80
C GLY A 368 -41.37 -15.21 -34.61
N ALA A 369 -40.29 -15.93 -34.26
CA ALA A 369 -39.53 -15.64 -33.03
C ALA A 369 -38.73 -14.33 -33.10
N ASN A 370 -38.38 -13.93 -34.33
CA ASN A 370 -37.66 -12.72 -34.70
C ASN A 370 -38.50 -11.81 -35.63
N CYS A 371 -39.82 -12.02 -35.69
CA CYS A 371 -40.74 -11.34 -36.63
C CYS A 371 -40.42 -11.60 -38.12
N GLU A 372 -39.83 -12.75 -38.41
CA GLU A 372 -39.31 -13.15 -39.73
C GLU A 372 -40.38 -13.67 -40.71
N THR A 373 -41.55 -14.09 -40.21
CA THR A 373 -42.63 -14.61 -41.06
C THR A 373 -43.72 -13.57 -41.26
N GLN A 374 -44.22 -13.45 -42.50
CA GLN A 374 -45.40 -12.62 -42.78
C GLN A 374 -46.66 -13.39 -42.34
N ALA A 375 -47.56 -12.72 -41.63
CA ALA A 375 -48.78 -13.31 -41.09
C ALA A 375 -49.82 -13.54 -42.19
N ASP A 376 -50.41 -14.74 -42.24
CA ASP A 376 -51.52 -15.03 -43.14
C ASP A 376 -52.81 -14.36 -42.63
N THR A 377 -53.27 -13.36 -43.37
CA THR A 377 -54.38 -12.48 -42.98
C THR A 377 -55.74 -13.18 -42.93
N CYS A 378 -55.88 -14.38 -43.49
CA CYS A 378 -57.13 -15.15 -43.43
C CYS A 378 -57.30 -15.99 -42.14
N VAL A 379 -56.30 -16.04 -41.25
CA VAL A 379 -56.34 -16.88 -40.03
C VAL A 379 -56.78 -16.09 -38.78
N VAL A 380 -56.61 -14.76 -38.75
CA VAL A 380 -56.80 -13.94 -37.54
C VAL A 380 -58.12 -13.16 -37.57
N GLY A 381 -59.18 -13.76 -37.01
CA GLY A 381 -60.32 -13.07 -36.41
C GLY A 381 -61.34 -12.36 -37.32
N MET A 382 -61.06 -12.15 -38.61
CA MET A 382 -61.99 -11.45 -39.52
C MET A 382 -62.97 -12.41 -40.20
N THR A 383 -64.27 -12.17 -40.02
CA THR A 383 -65.34 -12.99 -40.62
C THR A 383 -65.97 -12.26 -41.80
N CYS A 384 -65.76 -12.78 -43.02
CA CYS A 384 -66.45 -12.29 -44.21
C CYS A 384 -67.96 -12.58 -44.11
N MET A 385 -68.79 -11.54 -44.22
CA MET A 385 -70.25 -11.65 -44.09
C MET A 385 -70.92 -12.02 -45.42
N ASN A 386 -72.22 -12.31 -45.37
CA ASN A 386 -73.09 -12.51 -46.54
C ASN A 386 -72.58 -13.53 -47.58
N GLY A 387 -71.82 -14.54 -47.14
CA GLY A 387 -71.26 -15.60 -48.01
C GLY A 387 -69.99 -15.21 -48.76
N GLY A 388 -69.32 -14.10 -48.38
CA GLY A 388 -67.98 -13.78 -48.89
C GLY A 388 -66.91 -14.79 -48.44
N SER A 389 -65.87 -14.95 -49.24
CA SER A 389 -64.76 -15.88 -49.00
C SER A 389 -63.45 -15.13 -48.78
N CYS A 390 -62.66 -15.51 -47.76
CA CYS A 390 -61.34 -14.91 -47.56
C CYS A 390 -60.34 -15.41 -48.61
N SER A 391 -59.54 -14.51 -49.20
CA SER A 391 -58.54 -14.86 -50.22
C SER A 391 -57.38 -13.88 -50.25
N ALA A 392 -56.34 -14.15 -49.44
CA ALA A 392 -55.13 -13.33 -49.27
C ALA A 392 -54.38 -12.98 -50.57
N SER A 393 -54.63 -13.70 -51.67
CA SER A 393 -53.99 -13.54 -52.98
C SER A 393 -54.54 -12.40 -53.86
N SER A 394 -55.61 -11.70 -53.46
CA SER A 394 -56.32 -10.74 -54.32
C SER A 394 -56.04 -9.25 -54.02
N GLY A 395 -55.40 -8.94 -52.89
CA GLY A 395 -55.26 -7.57 -52.38
C GLY A 395 -56.52 -7.01 -51.69
N GLN A 396 -57.64 -7.74 -51.70
CA GLN A 396 -58.79 -7.52 -50.82
C GLN A 396 -58.95 -8.74 -49.89
N ILE A 397 -59.32 -8.50 -48.63
CA ILE A 397 -59.32 -9.56 -47.60
C ILE A 397 -60.49 -10.53 -47.84
N CYS A 398 -61.69 -9.99 -48.05
CA CYS A 398 -62.88 -10.76 -48.43
C CYS A 398 -63.25 -10.55 -49.90
N VAL A 399 -63.54 -11.64 -50.61
CA VAL A 399 -64.15 -11.65 -51.94
C VAL A 399 -65.65 -11.85 -51.77
N CYS A 400 -66.44 -10.84 -52.16
CA CYS A 400 -67.87 -10.79 -51.83
C CYS A 400 -68.77 -11.54 -52.83
N ALA A 401 -69.89 -12.06 -52.31
CA ALA A 401 -70.96 -12.62 -53.12
C ALA A 401 -71.68 -11.53 -53.93
N ALA A 402 -72.25 -11.89 -55.08
CA ALA A 402 -72.89 -10.94 -55.98
C ALA A 402 -74.02 -10.14 -55.30
N GLY A 403 -74.00 -8.81 -55.46
CA GLY A 403 -74.90 -7.87 -54.79
C GLY A 403 -74.39 -7.34 -53.44
N PHE A 404 -73.24 -7.83 -52.94
CA PHE A 404 -72.60 -7.34 -51.72
C PHE A 404 -71.23 -6.70 -52.01
N THR A 405 -70.91 -5.68 -51.22
CA THR A 405 -69.71 -4.84 -51.29
C THR A 405 -69.19 -4.53 -49.87
N GLY A 406 -68.15 -3.71 -49.74
CA GLY A 406 -67.50 -3.42 -48.46
C GLY A 406 -66.37 -4.42 -48.15
N THR A 407 -65.44 -4.04 -47.27
CA THR A 407 -64.25 -4.85 -46.97
C THR A 407 -64.55 -6.17 -46.26
N ASN A 408 -65.69 -6.26 -45.57
CA ASN A 408 -66.19 -7.46 -44.91
C ASN A 408 -67.46 -8.02 -45.59
N CYS A 409 -67.79 -7.56 -46.80
CA CYS A 409 -68.99 -7.93 -47.55
C CYS A 409 -70.32 -7.58 -46.86
N ASP A 410 -70.31 -6.49 -46.09
CA ASP A 410 -71.36 -6.03 -45.19
C ASP A 410 -72.34 -5.01 -45.82
N THR A 411 -72.00 -4.39 -46.95
CA THR A 411 -72.88 -3.43 -47.64
C THR A 411 -73.58 -4.03 -48.87
N THR A 412 -74.78 -3.57 -49.21
CA THR A 412 -75.57 -4.06 -50.37
C THR A 412 -75.55 -3.07 -51.53
N GLU A 413 -75.32 -3.55 -52.75
CA GLU A 413 -75.24 -2.72 -53.95
C GLU A 413 -76.61 -2.14 -54.34
N THR A 414 -76.74 -0.81 -54.31
CA THR A 414 -78.01 -0.12 -54.57
C THR A 414 -78.14 0.28 -56.05
N ASN A 415 -79.24 -0.11 -56.70
CA ASN A 415 -79.50 0.28 -58.10
C ASN A 415 -80.30 1.61 -58.16
N TYR A 416 -79.58 2.71 -58.38
CA TYR A 416 -80.12 4.07 -58.40
C TYR A 416 -80.99 4.39 -59.63
N CYS A 417 -81.08 3.49 -60.60
CA CYS A 417 -81.95 3.63 -61.78
C CYS A 417 -83.38 3.12 -61.59
N THR A 418 -83.67 2.40 -60.50
CA THR A 418 -84.99 1.84 -60.17
C THR A 418 -86.12 2.87 -60.15
N SER A 419 -85.83 4.12 -59.75
CA SER A 419 -86.78 5.25 -59.74
C SER A 419 -87.05 5.86 -61.12
N ASN A 420 -86.44 5.33 -62.19
CA ASN A 420 -86.48 5.87 -63.55
C ASN A 420 -86.19 7.39 -63.61
N PRO A 421 -85.04 7.87 -63.10
CA PRO A 421 -84.77 9.31 -62.97
C PRO A 421 -84.59 10.02 -64.32
N CYS A 422 -84.12 9.31 -65.33
CA CYS A 422 -83.92 9.83 -66.68
C CYS A 422 -85.26 9.98 -67.41
N LYS A 423 -85.56 11.18 -67.90
CA LYS A 423 -86.79 11.49 -68.64
C LYS A 423 -86.53 11.60 -70.14
N ASN A 424 -87.59 11.84 -70.92
CA ASN A 424 -87.53 12.05 -72.38
C ASN A 424 -86.84 10.92 -73.18
N GLY A 425 -86.84 9.70 -72.65
CA GLY A 425 -86.23 8.53 -73.28
C GLY A 425 -84.70 8.47 -73.20
N GLY A 426 -84.08 9.17 -72.24
CA GLY A 426 -82.66 8.98 -71.91
C GLY A 426 -82.41 7.68 -71.15
N THR A 427 -81.30 7.00 -71.43
CA THR A 427 -80.92 5.73 -70.78
C THR A 427 -80.31 5.98 -69.41
N CYS A 428 -80.77 5.26 -68.39
CA CYS A 428 -80.19 5.34 -67.05
C CYS A 428 -79.05 4.35 -66.87
N ILE A 429 -77.95 4.80 -66.26
CA ILE A 429 -76.79 3.97 -65.89
C ILE A 429 -76.47 4.23 -64.41
N SER A 430 -76.42 3.17 -63.59
CA SER A 430 -76.08 3.23 -62.16
C SER A 430 -74.57 3.01 -62.01
N ILE A 431 -73.85 3.95 -61.40
CA ILE A 431 -72.39 3.91 -61.17
C ILE A 431 -72.02 4.65 -59.89
N ASN A 432 -71.09 4.11 -59.10
CA ASN A 432 -70.44 4.77 -57.95
C ASN A 432 -71.42 5.54 -57.04
N ASP A 433 -72.40 4.83 -56.48
CA ASP A 433 -73.43 5.34 -55.55
C ASP A 433 -74.35 6.45 -56.08
N ARG A 434 -74.50 6.54 -57.42
CA ARG A 434 -75.41 7.46 -58.11
C ARG A 434 -75.93 6.89 -59.42
N PHE A 435 -76.92 7.56 -60.01
CA PHE A 435 -77.26 7.37 -61.42
C PHE A 435 -76.55 8.42 -62.30
N THR A 436 -76.50 8.14 -63.60
CA THR A 436 -76.16 9.09 -64.66
C THR A 436 -77.05 8.80 -65.87
N CYS A 437 -77.58 9.84 -66.52
CA CYS A 437 -78.46 9.71 -67.66
C CYS A 437 -77.74 10.00 -68.99
N ALA A 438 -77.79 9.05 -69.93
CA ALA A 438 -77.37 9.26 -71.31
C ALA A 438 -78.56 9.85 -72.10
N CYS A 439 -78.51 11.15 -72.37
CA CYS A 439 -79.61 11.88 -73.00
C CYS A 439 -79.67 11.69 -74.52
N LYS A 440 -80.88 11.69 -75.07
CA LYS A 440 -81.13 11.63 -76.51
C LYS A 440 -80.95 13.02 -77.14
N ASN A 441 -80.48 13.07 -78.39
CA ASN A 441 -80.18 14.34 -79.09
C ASN A 441 -81.30 15.38 -78.96
N GLY A 442 -80.91 16.61 -78.61
CA GLY A 442 -81.80 17.73 -78.27
C GLY A 442 -82.00 17.95 -76.77
N TYR A 443 -81.67 16.98 -75.92
CA TYR A 443 -81.83 17.06 -74.46
C TYR A 443 -80.50 16.99 -73.69
N VAL A 444 -80.42 17.74 -72.59
CA VAL A 444 -79.27 17.85 -71.67
C VAL A 444 -79.73 17.98 -70.21
N GLY A 445 -78.76 18.03 -69.29
CA GLY A 445 -78.98 18.04 -67.83
C GLY A 445 -79.00 16.63 -67.24
N GLN A 446 -78.75 16.51 -65.93
CA GLN A 446 -78.55 15.21 -65.25
C GLN A 446 -79.73 14.22 -65.39
N THR A 447 -80.94 14.71 -65.69
CA THR A 447 -82.18 13.92 -65.85
C THR A 447 -82.76 14.00 -67.27
N CYS A 448 -82.04 14.60 -68.22
CA CYS A 448 -82.46 14.79 -69.63
C CYS A 448 -83.74 15.61 -69.84
N THR A 449 -84.04 16.53 -68.92
CA THR A 449 -85.26 17.37 -68.95
C THR A 449 -85.12 18.68 -69.73
N THR A 450 -83.90 19.14 -70.01
CA THR A 450 -83.64 20.49 -70.54
C THR A 450 -83.31 20.43 -72.04
N LEU A 451 -83.87 21.33 -72.84
CA LEU A 451 -83.60 21.42 -74.29
C LEU A 451 -82.33 22.25 -74.58
N THR A 452 -81.59 21.89 -75.64
CA THR A 452 -80.39 22.63 -76.07
C THR A 452 -80.74 23.82 -76.97
N THR A 453 -80.51 25.04 -76.50
CA THR A 453 -80.53 26.28 -77.30
C THR A 453 -79.11 26.79 -77.58
N ASN A 454 -78.78 27.06 -78.83
CA ASN A 454 -77.42 27.48 -79.23
C ASN A 454 -77.02 28.87 -78.67
N GLY A 455 -75.79 28.98 -78.17
CA GLY A 455 -75.18 30.21 -77.64
C GLY A 455 -73.65 30.10 -77.61
N ASN A 456 -72.94 31.23 -77.49
CA ASN A 456 -71.49 31.35 -77.75
C ASN A 456 -70.74 32.16 -76.66
N GLY A 457 -69.43 31.92 -76.51
CA GLY A 457 -68.51 32.55 -75.53
C GLY A 457 -67.98 31.55 -74.49
N THR A 458 -66.70 31.37 -74.12
CA THR A 458 -65.43 32.16 -74.02
C THR A 458 -65.03 32.49 -72.57
N ASN A 459 -63.72 32.68 -72.33
CA ASN A 459 -63.04 33.14 -71.09
C ASN A 459 -62.90 32.16 -69.90
N SER A 460 -61.85 32.22 -69.05
CA SER A 460 -60.59 33.02 -69.08
C SER A 460 -59.49 32.51 -68.11
N GLN A 461 -58.20 32.78 -68.43
CA GLN A 461 -57.06 33.18 -67.55
C GLN A 461 -56.64 32.28 -66.34
N THR A 462 -55.47 32.35 -65.66
CA THR A 462 -54.07 32.88 -65.80
C THR A 462 -53.21 32.09 -64.77
N GLY A 463 -51.87 32.04 -64.67
CA GLY A 463 -50.72 32.83 -65.12
C GLY A 463 -49.41 32.34 -64.42
N LEU A 464 -48.28 33.05 -64.58
CA LEU A 464 -46.91 32.78 -64.04
C LEU A 464 -46.17 34.13 -63.85
N PRO A 465 -44.92 34.22 -63.33
CA PRO A 465 -44.14 33.34 -62.42
C PRO A 465 -44.10 33.97 -60.99
N LEU A 466 -43.08 34.11 -60.11
CA LEU A 466 -41.60 33.94 -59.96
C LEU A 466 -41.32 33.43 -58.49
N GLU A 467 -40.16 33.46 -57.79
CA GLU A 467 -38.81 34.09 -57.91
C GLU A 467 -37.69 33.20 -57.29
N ILE A 468 -36.43 33.36 -57.75
CA ILE A 468 -35.34 32.37 -57.59
C ILE A 468 -33.99 32.95 -57.08
N TRP A 469 -33.73 34.27 -57.15
CA TRP A 469 -32.40 34.86 -56.86
C TRP A 469 -31.78 34.55 -55.49
N TRP A 470 -32.61 34.26 -54.48
CA TRP A 470 -32.18 34.02 -53.09
C TRP A 470 -31.42 32.69 -52.89
N ILE A 471 -31.64 31.69 -53.75
CA ILE A 471 -30.98 30.38 -53.65
C ILE A 471 -29.47 30.50 -53.93
N ALA A 472 -29.08 31.37 -54.87
CA ALA A 472 -27.68 31.63 -55.19
C ALA A 472 -26.91 32.31 -54.04
N LEU A 473 -27.59 33.17 -53.27
CA LEU A 473 -27.01 33.85 -52.10
C LEU A 473 -26.65 32.86 -50.99
N ILE A 474 -27.55 31.90 -50.71
CA ILE A 474 -27.35 30.86 -49.68
C ILE A 474 -26.16 29.96 -50.05
N ALA A 475 -26.03 29.57 -51.33
CA ALA A 475 -24.92 28.75 -51.80
C ALA A 475 -23.54 29.43 -51.62
N LEU A 476 -23.45 30.74 -51.90
CA LEU A 476 -22.21 31.52 -51.70
C LEU A 476 -21.82 31.65 -50.23
N ILE A 477 -22.79 31.85 -49.33
CA ILE A 477 -22.54 31.92 -47.88
C ILE A 477 -22.05 30.56 -47.35
N GLY A 478 -22.65 29.45 -47.81
CA GLY A 478 -22.22 28.10 -47.46
C GLY A 478 -20.78 27.80 -47.87
N LEU A 479 -20.38 28.17 -49.09
CA LEU A 479 -19.02 27.98 -49.58
C LEU A 479 -17.98 28.76 -48.75
N LEU A 480 -18.29 29.99 -48.36
CA LEU A 480 -17.41 30.83 -47.55
C LEU A 480 -17.16 30.22 -46.17
N LEU A 481 -18.18 29.68 -45.51
CA LEU A 481 -18.06 29.03 -44.20
C LEU A 481 -17.19 27.77 -44.25
N ILE A 482 -17.28 26.97 -45.32
CA ILE A 482 -16.44 25.79 -45.53
C ILE A 482 -14.96 26.19 -45.68
N ILE A 483 -14.66 27.26 -46.44
CA ILE A 483 -13.29 27.77 -46.60
C ILE A 483 -12.70 28.23 -45.26
N ILE A 484 -13.50 28.91 -44.43
CA ILE A 484 -13.09 29.34 -43.08
C ILE A 484 -12.79 28.13 -42.17
N ALA A 485 -13.65 27.10 -42.20
CA ALA A 485 -13.43 25.88 -41.41
C ALA A 485 -12.14 25.14 -41.81
N ILE A 486 -11.86 25.03 -43.12
CA ILE A 486 -10.61 24.44 -43.62
C ILE A 486 -9.39 25.25 -43.16
N ALA A 487 -9.46 26.58 -43.20
CA ALA A 487 -8.36 27.44 -42.74
C ALA A 487 -8.06 27.25 -41.25
N VAL A 488 -9.10 27.11 -40.40
CA VAL A 488 -8.95 26.84 -38.97
C VAL A 488 -8.36 25.45 -38.70
N CYS A 489 -8.77 24.42 -39.43
CA CYS A 489 -8.14 23.10 -39.31
C CYS A 489 -6.63 23.13 -39.66
N VAL A 490 -6.25 23.87 -40.71
CA VAL A 490 -4.84 23.98 -41.14
C VAL A 490 -3.98 24.73 -40.13
N THR A 491 -4.51 25.73 -39.41
CA THR A 491 -3.76 26.42 -38.35
C THR A 491 -3.62 25.57 -37.09
N VAL A 492 -4.69 24.85 -36.69
CA VAL A 492 -4.64 23.93 -35.53
C VAL A 492 -3.66 22.78 -35.76
N ILE A 493 -3.65 22.17 -36.95
CA ILE A 493 -2.69 21.11 -37.30
C ILE A 493 -1.24 21.64 -37.26
N ARG A 494 -0.99 22.88 -37.70
CA ARG A 494 0.35 23.48 -37.68
C ARG A 494 0.85 23.89 -36.29
N SER A 495 -0.03 24.04 -35.30
CA SER A 495 0.36 24.36 -33.92
C SER A 495 0.60 23.14 -33.03
N GLY A 496 0.29 21.92 -33.50
CA GLY A 496 0.51 20.68 -32.75
C GLY A 496 1.89 20.06 -32.87
N ASP A 497 2.74 20.57 -33.78
CA ASP A 497 3.95 19.88 -34.28
C ASP A 497 5.23 20.70 -34.02
N SER A 498 5.41 21.18 -32.78
CA SER A 498 6.58 22.01 -32.39
C SER A 498 7.23 21.65 -31.05
N ASP A 499 6.61 20.79 -30.23
CA ASP A 499 7.07 20.47 -28.88
C ASP A 499 7.46 18.99 -28.69
N GLN A 500 8.29 18.41 -29.58
CA GLN A 500 9.18 17.26 -29.28
C GLN A 500 10.32 17.12 -30.34
N ALA A 501 11.32 18.02 -30.33
CA ALA A 501 12.44 17.92 -31.28
C ALA A 501 13.79 18.48 -30.77
N HIS A 502 14.23 18.12 -29.56
CA HIS A 502 15.63 18.38 -29.14
C HIS A 502 16.35 17.11 -28.67
N ILE A 503 16.93 16.40 -29.63
CA ILE A 503 17.67 15.14 -29.42
C ILE A 503 19.02 15.41 -28.73
N ILE A 504 19.30 14.63 -27.68
CA ILE A 504 20.67 14.37 -27.23
C ILE A 504 21.25 13.26 -28.10
N GLY A 505 22.30 13.53 -28.87
CA GLY A 505 23.01 12.49 -29.63
C GLY A 505 23.78 13.00 -30.84
N ASN A 506 25.08 13.29 -30.69
CA ASN A 506 25.93 13.66 -31.82
C ASN A 506 27.42 13.33 -31.60
N ARG A 507 27.87 12.16 -32.12
CA ARG A 507 29.27 11.78 -32.43
C ARG A 507 30.22 11.66 -31.20
N ASN A 508 31.37 10.98 -31.22
CA ASN A 508 32.11 10.10 -32.16
C ASN A 508 33.12 9.26 -31.32
N ALA A 509 33.80 8.18 -31.76
CA ALA A 509 33.59 7.13 -32.77
C ALA A 509 34.83 6.18 -32.75
N LYS A 510 34.79 5.05 -33.49
CA LYS A 510 35.81 3.95 -33.59
C LYS A 510 35.82 3.00 -32.37
N GLY A 511 36.22 1.74 -32.48
CA GLY A 511 36.58 0.95 -33.66
C GLY A 511 37.36 -0.33 -33.29
N TYR A 512 37.09 -1.45 -33.98
CA TYR A 512 37.76 -2.76 -33.83
C TYR A 512 39.28 -2.71 -34.14
N PRO A 513 40.08 -3.72 -33.75
CA PRO A 513 39.70 -5.00 -33.11
C PRO A 513 40.07 -5.14 -31.62
#